data_AF-A0A2U3QZ30-F1
#
_entry.id   AF-A0A2U3QZ30-F1
#
_cell.length_a   1.000
_cell.length_b   1.000
_cell.length_c   1.000
_cell.angle_alpha   90.00
_cell.angle_beta   90.00
_cell.angle_gamma   90.00
#
_symmetry.space_group_name_H-M   'P 1'
#
loop_
_entity.id
_entity.type
_entity.pdbx_description
1 polymer ?
#
loop_
_entity_poly.entity_id
_entity_poly.type
_entity_poly.pdbx_seq_one_letter_code
_entity_poly.pdbx_strand_id
1 'polypeptide(L)'
;MVKHGANNYPIINEDQMIKFNWVDYYELKNIKTLALKLYTFLVGMFASINIRLVECQLEFGRINNLSGDIILLADEITPDTCKLWNLQSNCKLGYERACAEPDNAIMFYKEIIKRFNLDEYSIE
;
A
#
# COMPACT_ATOMS: atom_id res chain seq x y z
N MET A 1 3.52 5.38 10.13
CA MET A 1 3.98 6.77 9.94
C MET A 1 2.81 7.72 10.14
N VAL A 2 3.05 8.97 10.50
CA VAL A 2 2.00 10.01 10.45
C VAL A 2 2.01 10.62 9.06
N LYS A 3 0.85 10.73 8.42
CA LYS A 3 0.68 11.48 7.16
C LYS A 3 0.80 12.97 7.45
N HIS A 4 2.03 13.48 7.43
CA HIS A 4 2.31 14.90 7.62
C HIS A 4 3.49 15.32 6.73
N GLY A 5 3.18 15.87 5.56
CA GLY A 5 4.17 16.19 4.54
C GLY A 5 5.26 17.15 5.00
N ALA A 6 4.93 18.13 5.85
CA ALA A 6 5.90 19.12 6.34
C ALA A 6 6.96 18.55 7.30
N ASN A 7 6.68 17.42 7.98
CA ASN A 7 7.59 16.80 8.95
C ASN A 7 8.19 15.48 8.43
N ASN A 8 8.18 15.27 7.12
CA ASN A 8 8.81 14.12 6.47
C ASN A 8 8.33 12.75 7.03
N TYR A 9 7.01 12.63 7.26
CA TYR A 9 6.36 11.36 7.64
C TYR A 9 7.01 10.63 8.84
N PRO A 10 7.00 11.21 10.04
CA PRO A 10 7.68 10.63 11.19
C PRO A 10 7.11 9.26 11.55
N ILE A 11 8.00 8.35 11.98
CA ILE A 11 7.61 7.05 12.53
C ILE A 11 7.01 7.29 13.92
N ILE A 12 5.91 6.60 14.18
CA ILE A 12 5.19 6.62 15.45
C ILE A 12 4.95 5.20 15.93
N ASN A 13 4.87 5.02 17.24
CA ASN A 13 4.46 3.77 17.87
C ASN A 13 2.99 3.81 18.28
N GLU A 14 2.50 2.67 18.76
CA GLU A 14 1.10 2.46 19.14
C GLU A 14 0.69 3.33 20.32
N ASP A 15 1.54 3.44 21.34
CA ASP A 15 1.26 4.27 22.51
C ASP A 15 1.04 5.74 22.13
N GLN A 16 1.82 6.25 21.16
CA GLN A 16 1.63 7.58 20.62
C GLN A 16 0.27 7.70 19.91
N MET A 17 -0.09 6.74 19.06
CA MET A 17 -1.38 6.74 18.36
C MET A 17 -2.57 6.79 19.33
N ILE A 18 -2.52 5.99 20.41
CA ILE A 18 -3.55 5.96 21.46
C ILE A 18 -3.56 7.28 22.24
N LYS A 19 -2.40 7.79 22.67
CA LYS A 19 -2.29 9.05 23.43
C LYS A 19 -2.77 10.27 22.65
N PHE A 20 -2.59 10.27 21.34
CA PHE A 20 -3.12 11.32 20.46
C PHE A 20 -4.60 11.14 20.11
N ASN A 21 -5.26 10.09 20.63
CA ASN A 21 -6.64 9.73 20.33
C ASN A 21 -6.91 9.59 18.82
N TRP A 22 -5.92 9.13 18.05
CA TRP A 22 -6.12 8.88 16.62
C TRP A 22 -6.88 7.58 16.40
N VAL A 23 -6.62 6.58 17.23
CA VAL A 23 -7.28 5.27 17.28
C VAL A 23 -7.41 4.82 18.72
N ASP A 24 -8.41 4.00 19.01
CA ASP A 24 -8.47 3.24 20.26
C ASP A 24 -7.80 1.86 20.12
N TYR A 25 -7.71 1.12 21.22
CA TYR A 25 -7.08 -0.21 21.26
C TYR A 25 -7.80 -1.26 20.39
N TYR A 26 -9.12 -1.22 20.32
CA TYR A 26 -9.92 -2.16 19.55
C TYR A 26 -9.78 -1.89 18.05
N GLU A 27 -9.84 -0.63 17.66
CA GLU A 27 -9.63 -0.17 16.29
C GLU A 27 -8.22 -0.49 15.81
N LEU A 28 -7.19 -0.19 16.61
CA LEU A 28 -5.80 -0.48 16.26
C LEU A 28 -5.59 -1.99 16.03
N LYS A 29 -6.18 -2.83 16.89
CA LYS A 29 -6.14 -4.29 16.73
C LYS A 29 -6.86 -4.72 15.44
N ASN A 30 -7.99 -4.11 15.11
CA ASN A 30 -8.73 -4.38 13.89
C ASN A 30 -7.94 -3.98 12.64
N ILE A 31 -7.38 -2.76 12.62
CA ILE A 31 -6.51 -2.25 11.55
C ILE A 31 -5.36 -3.21 11.28
N LYS A 32 -4.63 -3.64 12.32
CA LYS A 32 -3.52 -4.61 12.17
C LYS A 32 -3.98 -5.94 11.57
N THR A 33 -5.13 -6.44 12.02
CA THR A 33 -5.69 -7.70 11.52
C THR A 33 -6.07 -7.58 10.04
N LEU A 34 -6.71 -6.48 9.66
CA LEU A 34 -7.06 -6.18 8.26
C LEU A 34 -5.80 -6.00 7.41
N ALA A 35 -4.80 -5.26 7.88
CA ALA A 35 -3.54 -5.04 7.19
C ALA A 35 -2.80 -6.37 6.90
N LEU A 36 -2.72 -7.28 7.87
CA LEU A 36 -2.09 -8.59 7.66
C LEU A 36 -2.85 -9.47 6.66
N LYS A 37 -4.19 -9.45 6.72
CA LYS A 37 -5.02 -10.18 5.75
C LYS A 37 -4.86 -9.64 4.33
N LEU A 38 -4.91 -8.32 4.18
CA LEU A 38 -4.69 -7.64 2.90
C LEU A 38 -3.29 -7.92 2.38
N TYR A 39 -2.26 -7.77 3.21
CA TYR A 39 -0.88 -8.07 2.82
C TYR A 39 -0.73 -9.51 2.32
N THR A 40 -1.28 -10.49 3.05
CA THR A 40 -1.23 -11.90 2.65
C THR A 40 -1.91 -12.14 1.30
N PHE A 41 -3.08 -11.53 1.08
CA PHE A 41 -3.78 -11.59 -0.20
C PHE A 41 -2.96 -10.97 -1.33
N LEU A 42 -2.43 -9.76 -1.13
CA LEU A 42 -1.63 -9.04 -2.13
C LEU A 42 -0.34 -9.79 -2.48
N VAL A 43 0.33 -10.40 -1.50
CA VAL A 43 1.51 -11.23 -1.73
C VAL A 43 1.18 -12.38 -2.69
N GLY A 44 0.09 -13.09 -2.46
CA GLY A 44 -0.36 -14.17 -3.35
C GLY A 44 -0.70 -13.66 -4.75
N MET A 45 -1.42 -12.54 -4.82
CA MET A 45 -1.81 -11.88 -6.06
C MET A 45 -0.60 -11.48 -6.91
N PHE A 46 0.38 -10.76 -6.36
CA PHE A 46 1.59 -10.37 -7.08
C PHE A 46 2.48 -11.57 -7.43
N ALA A 47 2.57 -12.58 -6.55
CA ALA A 47 3.36 -13.77 -6.82
C ALA A 47 2.84 -14.53 -8.06
N SER A 48 1.51 -14.54 -8.27
CA SER A 48 0.89 -15.19 -9.45
C SER A 48 1.37 -14.61 -10.79
N ILE A 49 1.85 -13.36 -10.80
CA ILE A 49 2.35 -12.65 -11.99
C ILE A 49 3.87 -12.43 -11.94
N ASN A 50 4.59 -13.28 -11.18
CA ASN A 50 6.05 -13.27 -11.05
C ASN A 50 6.61 -11.95 -10.48
N ILE A 51 5.87 -11.33 -9.56
CA ILE A 51 6.27 -10.15 -8.80
C ILE A 51 6.30 -10.49 -7.29
N ARG A 52 7.36 -10.07 -6.60
CA ARG A 52 7.48 -10.09 -5.15
C ARG A 52 7.00 -8.75 -4.59
N LEU A 53 6.00 -8.80 -3.71
CA LEU A 53 5.63 -7.67 -2.87
C LEU A 53 6.56 -7.63 -1.65
N VAL A 54 7.45 -6.64 -1.59
CA VAL A 54 8.41 -6.46 -0.49
C VAL A 54 7.77 -5.69 0.67
N GLU A 55 7.10 -4.59 0.34
CA GLU A 55 6.48 -3.67 1.29
C GLU A 55 5.24 -3.05 0.64
N CYS A 56 4.21 -2.75 1.43
CA CYS A 56 3.02 -2.04 1.00
C CYS A 56 2.64 -1.03 2.08
N GLN A 57 2.35 0.20 1.67
CA GLN A 57 1.79 1.23 2.52
C GLN A 57 0.27 1.21 2.37
N LEU A 58 -0.44 1.15 3.51
CA LEU A 58 -1.90 1.07 3.55
C LEU A 58 -2.42 2.25 4.38
N GLU A 59 -3.47 2.88 3.88
CA GLU A 59 -4.22 3.89 4.62
C GLU A 59 -5.61 3.35 4.98
N PHE A 60 -6.07 3.65 6.19
CA PHE A 60 -7.37 3.20 6.67
C PHE A 60 -8.23 4.40 7.06
N GLY A 61 -9.50 4.33 6.70
CA GLY A 61 -10.51 5.32 7.03
C GLY A 61 -11.58 4.76 7.96
N ARG A 62 -12.36 5.68 8.55
CA ARG A 62 -13.58 5.36 9.31
C ARG A 62 -14.80 5.79 8.52
N ILE A 63 -15.81 4.93 8.52
CA ILE A 63 -17.17 5.32 8.16
C ILE A 63 -18.05 5.12 9.38
N ASN A 64 -18.74 6.19 9.79
CA ASN A 64 -19.70 6.14 10.89
C ASN A 64 -21.04 5.63 10.35
N ASN A 65 -21.52 4.52 10.91
CA ASN A 65 -22.84 3.97 10.61
C ASN A 65 -23.67 3.86 11.90
N LEU A 66 -24.98 3.59 11.75
CA LEU A 66 -25.92 3.40 12.87
C LEU A 66 -25.47 2.31 13.87
N SER A 67 -24.63 1.37 13.45
CA SER A 67 -24.10 0.26 14.26
C SER A 67 -22.72 0.53 14.87
N GLY A 68 -22.16 1.73 14.68
CA GLY A 68 -20.81 2.11 15.10
C GLY A 68 -19.86 2.39 13.94
N ASP A 69 -18.61 2.72 14.27
CA ASP A 69 -17.57 3.04 13.30
C ASP A 69 -17.02 1.77 12.64
N ILE A 70 -16.96 1.78 11.31
CA ILE A 70 -16.37 0.71 10.51
C ILE A 70 -15.03 1.18 9.96
N ILE A 71 -13.98 0.40 10.23
CA ILE A 71 -12.67 0.59 9.63
C ILE A 71 -12.65 -0.03 8.23
N LEU A 72 -12.24 0.75 7.24
CA LEU A 72 -12.10 0.32 5.86
C LEU A 72 -10.71 0.68 5.33
N LEU A 73 -10.21 -0.14 4.39
CA LEU A 73 -9.08 0.28 3.56
C LEU A 73 -9.53 1.50 2.74
N ALA A 74 -8.67 2.52 2.70
CA ALA A 74 -8.86 3.74 1.95
C ALA A 74 -7.65 3.95 1.01
N ASP A 75 -7.69 5.06 0.28
CA ASP A 75 -6.65 5.46 -0.68
C ASP A 75 -6.45 4.41 -1.79
N GLU A 76 -5.21 4.19 -2.23
CA GLU A 76 -4.89 3.39 -3.40
C GLU A 76 -3.89 2.25 -3.14
N ILE A 77 -4.00 1.18 -3.94
CA ILE A 77 -2.99 0.12 -4.03
C ILE A 77 -2.40 0.19 -5.44
N THR A 78 -1.22 0.79 -5.56
CA THR A 78 -0.57 1.12 -6.83
C THR A 78 0.91 0.75 -6.79
N PRO A 79 1.61 0.76 -7.94
CA PRO A 79 3.07 0.68 -7.95
C PRO A 79 3.78 1.77 -7.12
N ASP A 80 3.10 2.89 -6.83
CA ASP A 80 3.60 3.96 -5.97
C ASP A 80 3.55 3.61 -4.47
N THR A 81 2.46 2.97 -4.02
CA THR A 81 2.30 2.56 -2.61
C THR A 81 2.93 1.21 -2.28
N CYS A 82 3.53 0.53 -3.27
CA CYS A 82 4.11 -0.81 -3.12
C CYS A 82 5.57 -0.91 -3.60
N LYS A 83 6.44 -1.55 -2.80
CA LYS A 83 7.77 -2.00 -3.25
C LYS A 83 7.63 -3.33 -3.97
N LEU A 84 7.66 -3.28 -5.30
CA LEU A 84 7.45 -4.42 -6.19
C LEU A 84 8.75 -4.81 -6.88
N TRP A 85 9.21 -6.04 -6.69
CA TRP A 85 10.42 -6.56 -7.32
C TRP A 85 10.10 -7.77 -8.20
N ASN A 86 10.83 -7.96 -9.29
CA ASN A 86 10.74 -9.17 -10.10
C ASN A 86 11.13 -10.40 -9.25
N LEU A 87 10.30 -11.43 -9.24
CA LEU A 87 10.52 -12.59 -8.38
C LEU A 87 11.77 -13.41 -8.76
N GLN A 88 12.14 -13.42 -10.05
CA GLN A 88 13.30 -14.17 -10.57
C GLN A 88 14.59 -13.36 -10.54
N SER A 89 14.58 -12.13 -11.08
CA SER A 89 15.79 -11.33 -11.22
C SER A 89 16.08 -10.43 -10.01
N ASN A 90 15.11 -10.26 -9.11
CA ASN A 90 15.17 -9.33 -7.98
C ASN A 90 15.33 -7.86 -8.40
N CYS A 91 15.08 -7.53 -9.68
CA CYS A 91 15.06 -6.15 -10.18
C CYS A 91 13.82 -5.42 -9.66
N LYS A 92 13.98 -4.13 -9.32
CA LYS A 92 12.87 -3.27 -8.87
C LYS A 92 11.93 -2.98 -10.04
N LEU A 93 10.62 -2.89 -9.79
CA LEU A 93 9.58 -2.67 -10.81
C LEU A 93 8.66 -1.48 -10.50
N GLY A 94 8.43 -1.15 -9.23
CA GLY A 94 7.52 -0.07 -8.82
C GLY A 94 8.20 1.27 -8.58
N TYR A 95 7.69 2.03 -7.60
CA TYR A 95 8.14 3.36 -7.21
C TYR A 95 9.66 3.53 -7.15
N GLU A 96 10.37 2.57 -6.54
CA GLU A 96 11.83 2.68 -6.39
C GLU A 96 12.57 2.75 -7.74
N ARG A 97 12.03 2.12 -8.78
CA ARG A 97 12.59 2.19 -10.14
C ARG A 97 12.18 3.51 -10.81
N ALA A 98 10.92 3.90 -10.67
CA ALA A 98 10.41 5.17 -11.18
C ALA A 98 11.15 6.39 -10.59
N CYS A 99 11.51 6.36 -9.31
CA CYS A 99 12.33 7.43 -8.70
C CYS A 99 13.75 7.49 -9.24
N ALA A 100 14.33 6.36 -9.64
CA ALA A 100 15.68 6.33 -10.21
C ALA A 100 15.68 6.79 -11.68
N GLU A 101 14.60 6.51 -12.42
CA GLU A 101 14.43 6.83 -13.85
C GLU A 101 13.03 7.42 -14.11
N PRO A 102 12.77 8.68 -13.72
CA PRO A 102 11.43 9.27 -13.73
C PRO A 102 10.84 9.40 -15.13
N ASP A 103 11.67 9.67 -16.14
CA ASP A 103 11.24 9.78 -17.54
C ASP A 103 10.64 8.47 -18.08
N ASN A 104 10.95 7.34 -17.44
CA ASN A 104 10.48 6.00 -17.83
C ASN A 104 9.39 5.44 -16.90
N ALA A 105 8.90 6.21 -15.92
CA ALA A 105 7.97 5.73 -14.89
C ALA A 105 6.70 5.07 -15.48
N ILE A 106 6.07 5.72 -16.47
CA ILE A 106 4.86 5.21 -17.15
C ILE A 106 5.14 3.86 -17.81
N MET A 107 6.31 3.70 -18.44
CA MET A 107 6.69 2.44 -19.09
C MET A 107 6.81 1.30 -18.06
N PHE A 108 7.36 1.58 -16.88
CA PHE A 108 7.47 0.59 -15.81
C PHE A 108 6.10 0.18 -15.28
N TYR A 109 5.17 1.11 -15.15
CA TYR A 109 3.82 0.81 -14.66
C TYR A 109 3.01 0.02 -15.70
N LYS A 110 3.18 0.33 -16.99
CA LYS A 110 2.65 -0.50 -18.09
C LYS A 110 3.16 -1.94 -18.07
N GLU A 111 4.41 -2.17 -17.67
CA GLU A 111 4.95 -3.53 -17.51
C GLU A 111 4.14 -4.33 -16.47
N ILE A 112 3.78 -3.71 -15.36
CA ILE A 112 3.00 -4.33 -14.28
C ILE A 112 1.57 -4.62 -14.75
N ILE A 113 0.92 -3.67 -15.41
CA ILE A 113 -0.44 -3.81 -15.97
C ILE A 113 -0.50 -4.96 -16.98
N LYS A 114 0.49 -5.05 -17.87
CA LYS A 114 0.60 -6.13 -18.85
C LYS A 114 0.71 -7.50 -18.19
N ARG A 115 1.43 -7.61 -17.07
CA ARG A 115 1.53 -8.85 -16.30
C ARG A 115 0.22 -9.24 -15.62
N PHE A 116 -0.57 -8.26 -15.20
CA PHE A 116 -1.94 -8.48 -14.71
C PHE A 116 -2.96 -8.75 -15.81
N ASN A 117 -2.57 -8.63 -17.09
CA ASN A 117 -3.48 -8.74 -18.23
C ASN A 117 -4.67 -7.76 -18.12
N LEU A 118 -4.39 -6.54 -17.67
CA LEU A 118 -5.35 -5.43 -17.58
C LEU A 118 -5.20 -4.51 -18.80
N ASP A 119 -6.28 -3.81 -19.15
CA ASP A 119 -6.30 -2.89 -20.30
C ASP A 119 -5.49 -1.61 -20.02
N GLU A 120 -4.81 -1.08 -21.05
CA GLU A 120 -3.93 0.10 -20.91
C GLU A 120 -4.68 1.42 -20.61
N TYR A 121 -6.02 1.43 -20.67
CA TYR A 121 -6.86 2.59 -20.32
C TYR A 121 -6.96 2.85 -18.81
N SER A 122 -6.33 2.02 -17.97
CA SER A 122 -6.32 2.18 -16.51
C SER A 122 -5.24 3.13 -15.97
N ILE A 123 -4.52 3.85 -16.85
CA ILE A 123 -3.46 4.80 -16.48
C ILE A 123 -3.96 6.21 -16.79
N GLU A 124 -4.71 6.81 -15.86
CA GLU A 124 -5.02 8.25 -15.83
C GLU A 124 -4.13 8.97 -14.82
#